data_AF-A0A653D6A0-F1
#
_entry.id   AF-A0A653D6A0-F1
#
_cell.length_a   1.000
_cell.length_b   1.000
_cell.length_c   1.000
_cell.angle_alpha   90.00
_cell.angle_beta   90.00
_cell.angle_gamma   90.00
#
_symmetry.space_group_name_H-M   'P 1'
#
loop_
_entity.id
_entity.type
_entity.pdbx_description
1 polymer ?
#
loop_
_entity_poly.entity_id
_entity_poly.type
_entity_poly.pdbx_seq_one_letter_code
_entity_poly.pdbx_strand_id
1 'polypeptide(L)'
;MASQGVQRAIREVKPILSLDREEARKRVLNLYKAWYRQIPYIVRQFDVPRTVEQCKVKLREEFTKYDEIKDVRLIDMMVIKVSCSIHISTCSFYKPARLKTVS
;
A
#
# COMPACT_ATOMS: atom_id res chain seq x y z
N MET A 1 21.43 -49.77 6.47
CA MET A 1 21.92 -48.39 6.38
C MET A 1 20.85 -47.56 5.69
N ALA A 2 20.09 -46.74 6.42
CA ALA A 2 19.02 -45.93 5.85
C ALA A 2 19.46 -44.46 5.91
N SER A 3 19.82 -43.90 4.76
CA SER A 3 20.13 -42.49 4.57
C SER A 3 18.83 -41.69 4.64
N GLN A 4 18.57 -41.06 5.78
CA GLN A 4 17.50 -40.06 5.86
C GLN A 4 17.92 -38.83 5.06
N GLY A 5 17.29 -38.68 3.90
CA GLY A 5 17.35 -37.45 3.11
C GLY A 5 16.75 -36.32 3.92
N VAL A 6 17.60 -35.38 4.33
CA VAL A 6 17.19 -34.11 4.91
C VAL A 6 16.47 -33.31 3.82
N GLN A 7 15.15 -33.50 3.71
CA GLN A 7 14.31 -32.57 2.97
C GLN A 7 14.36 -31.24 3.73
N ARG A 8 15.19 -30.32 3.23
CA ARG A 8 15.10 -28.91 3.59
C ARG A 8 13.71 -28.44 3.16
N ALA A 9 12.78 -28.45 4.10
CA ALA A 9 11.51 -27.76 3.96
C ALA A 9 11.81 -26.27 3.85
N ILE A 10 12.06 -25.80 2.62
CA ILE A 10 11.96 -24.38 2.29
C ILE A 10 10.51 -24.06 2.62
N ARG A 11 10.28 -23.33 3.72
CA ARG A 11 8.94 -22.84 4.07
C ARG A 11 8.44 -22.08 2.85
N GLU A 12 7.54 -22.70 2.09
CA GLU A 12 6.80 -22.05 1.00
C GLU A 12 5.89 -20.99 1.63
N VAL A 13 6.48 -19.83 1.92
CA VAL A 13 5.71 -18.65 2.32
C VAL A 13 5.01 -18.22 1.05
N LYS A 14 3.70 -18.52 0.97
CA LYS A 14 2.82 -18.11 -0.11
C LYS A 14 3.12 -16.64 -0.47
N PRO A 15 3.47 -16.33 -1.73
CA PRO A 15 3.68 -14.96 -2.14
C PRO A 15 2.37 -14.21 -1.88
N ILE A 16 2.46 -13.17 -1.07
CA ILE A 16 1.27 -12.49 -0.52
C ILE A 16 0.51 -11.79 -1.65
N LEU A 17 1.20 -11.37 -2.72
CA LEU A 17 0.55 -10.65 -3.81
C LEU A 17 1.30 -10.68 -5.15
N SER A 18 2.64 -10.61 -5.22
CA SER A 18 3.40 -10.66 -6.47
C SER A 18 4.46 -11.75 -6.49
N LEU A 19 4.50 -12.49 -7.61
CA LEU A 19 5.54 -13.48 -7.92
C LEU A 19 6.78 -12.82 -8.53
N ASP A 20 6.57 -11.72 -9.28
CA ASP A 20 7.60 -11.04 -10.06
C ASP A 20 7.83 -9.59 -9.61
N ARG A 21 9.09 -9.16 -9.68
CA ARG A 21 9.52 -7.79 -9.36
C ARG A 21 8.84 -6.73 -10.24
N GLU A 22 8.60 -7.07 -11.50
CA GLU A 22 7.94 -6.16 -12.45
C GLU A 22 6.47 -5.90 -12.09
N GLU A 23 5.78 -6.89 -11.54
CA GLU A 23 4.41 -6.72 -11.10
C GLU A 23 4.33 -5.85 -9.84
N ALA A 24 5.23 -6.08 -8.89
CA ALA A 24 5.35 -5.24 -7.69
C ALA A 24 5.64 -3.77 -8.07
N ARG A 25 6.54 -3.53 -9.03
CA ARG A 25 6.81 -2.18 -9.57
C ARG A 25 5.56 -1.52 -10.14
N LYS A 26 4.78 -2.22 -10.96
CA LYS A 26 3.52 -1.70 -11.53
C LYS A 26 2.54 -1.31 -10.43
N ARG A 27 2.43 -2.11 -9.37
CA ARG A 27 1.54 -1.83 -8.22
C ARG A 27 1.99 -0.63 -7.41
N VAL A 28 3.29 -0.48 -7.15
CA VAL A 28 3.85 0.72 -6.51
C VAL A 28 3.55 1.97 -7.34
N LEU A 29 3.70 1.92 -8.66
CA LEU A 29 3.38 3.05 -9.54
C LEU A 29 1.88 3.38 -9.55
N ASN A 30 1.02 2.37 -9.53
CA ASN A 30 -0.43 2.57 -9.44
C ASN A 30 -0.82 3.21 -8.09
N LEU A 31 -0.20 2.77 -7.00
CA LEU A 31 -0.37 3.35 -5.67
C LEU A 31 0.09 4.81 -5.64
N TYR A 32 1.24 5.11 -6.21
CA TYR A 32 1.77 6.48 -6.32
C TYR A 32 0.79 7.39 -7.08
N LYS A 33 0.23 6.91 -8.21
CA LYS A 33 -0.79 7.65 -8.97
C LYS A 33 -2.08 7.85 -8.17
N ALA A 34 -2.52 6.86 -7.41
CA ALA A 34 -3.70 6.96 -6.55
C ALA A 34 -3.52 8.01 -5.45
N TRP A 35 -2.35 8.02 -4.79
CA TRP A 35 -1.99 9.05 -3.81
C TRP A 35 -1.97 10.44 -4.42
N TYR A 36 -1.39 10.60 -5.61
CA TYR A 36 -1.31 11.90 -6.27
C TYR A 36 -2.70 12.52 -6.52
N ARG A 37 -3.71 11.68 -6.78
CA ARG A 37 -5.12 12.10 -6.89
C ARG A 37 -5.75 12.40 -5.54
N GLN A 38 -5.33 11.73 -4.48
CA GLN A 38 -5.89 11.92 -3.14
C GLN A 38 -5.33 13.12 -2.36
N ILE A 39 -4.08 13.53 -2.62
CA ILE A 39 -3.46 14.71 -1.97
C ILE A 39 -4.38 15.94 -1.94
N PRO A 40 -5.00 16.41 -3.05
CA PRO A 40 -5.83 17.61 -3.00
C PRO A 40 -7.07 17.46 -2.09
N TYR A 41 -7.61 16.25 -1.94
CA TYR A 41 -8.72 16.00 -1.02
C TYR A 41 -8.25 16.04 0.44
N ILE A 42 -7.10 15.44 0.73
CA ILE A 42 -6.49 15.46 2.07
C ILE A 42 -6.17 16.89 2.52
N VAL A 43 -5.55 17.69 1.65
CA VAL A 43 -5.18 19.08 1.99
C VAL A 43 -6.40 19.92 2.32
N ARG A 44 -7.50 19.76 1.57
CA ARG A 44 -8.77 20.46 1.84
C ARG A 44 -9.43 20.00 3.14
N GLN A 45 -9.29 18.73 3.49
CA GLN A 45 -10.01 18.13 4.62
C GLN A 45 -9.29 18.27 5.96
N PHE A 46 -7.96 18.36 5.95
CA PHE A 46 -7.14 18.43 7.17
C PHE A 46 -6.60 19.85 7.47
N ASP A 47 -7.02 20.86 6.70
CA ASP A 47 -6.63 22.27 6.84
C ASP A 47 -5.11 22.45 7.06
N VAL A 48 -4.34 21.68 6.29
CA VAL A 48 -2.89 21.63 6.44
C VAL A 48 -2.32 22.95 5.93
N PRO A 49 -1.46 23.67 6.68
CA PRO A 49 -0.84 24.93 6.24
C PRO A 49 0.22 24.75 5.13
N ARG A 50 0.16 23.63 4.39
CA ARG A 50 1.10 23.24 3.33
C ARG A 50 0.38 23.28 1.99
N THR A 51 1.02 23.87 1.00
CA THR A 51 0.53 23.80 -0.38
C THR A 51 0.53 22.36 -0.87
N VAL A 52 -0.43 22.02 -1.73
CA VAL A 52 -0.55 20.71 -2.41
C VAL A 52 0.78 20.24 -3.01
N GLU A 53 1.57 21.18 -3.54
CA GLU A 53 2.89 20.91 -4.11
C GLU A 53 3.93 20.46 -3.08
N GLN A 54 3.94 21.07 -1.89
CA GLN A 54 4.83 20.65 -0.80
C GLN A 54 4.48 19.24 -0.33
N CYS A 55 3.20 18.89 -0.27
CA CYS A 55 2.76 17.52 0.04
C CYS A 55 3.20 16.51 -1.02
N LYS A 56 3.18 16.89 -2.31
CA LYS A 56 3.68 16.04 -3.41
C LYS A 56 5.18 15.83 -3.35
N VAL A 57 5.95 16.87 -2.99
CA VAL A 57 7.41 16.76 -2.79
C VAL A 57 7.71 15.82 -1.64
N LYS A 58 7.03 16.00 -0.50
CA LYS A 58 7.18 15.11 0.67
C LYS A 58 6.83 13.67 0.35
N LEU A 59 5.77 13.44 -0.42
CA LEU A 59 5.42 12.10 -0.85
C LEU A 59 6.53 11.48 -1.72
N ARG A 60 7.11 12.23 -2.66
CA ARG A 60 8.25 11.75 -3.44
C ARG A 60 9.45 11.39 -2.56
N GLU A 61 9.81 12.26 -1.60
CA GLU A 61 10.90 12.00 -0.65
C GLU A 61 10.68 10.69 0.12
N GLU A 62 9.45 10.45 0.60
CA GLU A 62 9.11 9.20 1.30
C GLU A 62 9.24 7.97 0.39
N PHE A 63 8.79 8.03 -0.86
CA PHE A 63 8.96 6.92 -1.81
C PHE A 63 10.44 6.68 -2.18
N THR A 64 11.24 7.74 -2.31
CA THR A 64 12.68 7.62 -2.61
C THR A 64 13.46 6.98 -1.46
N LYS A 65 13.08 7.20 -0.19
CA LYS A 65 13.73 6.54 0.96
C LYS A 65 13.66 5.01 0.91
N TYR A 66 12.65 4.46 0.24
CA TYR A 66 12.44 3.01 0.14
C TYR A 66 13.03 2.40 -1.15
N ASP A 67 13.77 3.17 -1.96
CA ASP A 67 14.37 2.69 -3.21
C ASP A 67 15.42 1.58 -2.99
N GLU A 68 16.06 1.58 -1.82
CA GLU A 68 17.07 0.56 -1.46
C GLU A 68 16.47 -0.83 -1.22
N ILE A 69 15.15 -0.94 -1.06
CA ILE A 69 14.48 -2.22 -0.79
C ILE A 69 14.43 -3.06 -2.08
N LYS A 70 15.18 -4.15 -2.08
CA LYS A 70 15.23 -5.12 -3.20
C LYS A 70 14.26 -6.29 -3.04
N ASP A 71 13.80 -6.55 -1.82
CA ASP A 71 12.93 -7.69 -1.50
C ASP A 71 11.46 -7.45 -1.89
N VAL A 72 10.97 -8.24 -2.86
CA VAL A 72 9.60 -8.14 -3.41
C VAL A 72 8.53 -8.27 -2.31
N ARG A 73 8.74 -9.15 -1.33
CA ARG A 73 7.79 -9.39 -0.24
C ARG A 73 7.60 -8.18 0.68
N LEU A 74 8.68 -7.45 0.93
CA LEU A 74 8.64 -6.25 1.77
C LEU A 74 7.91 -5.12 1.04
N ILE A 75 8.17 -4.98 -0.27
CA ILE A 75 7.47 -4.05 -1.16
C ILE A 75 5.97 -4.33 -1.16
N ASP A 76 5.56 -5.60 -1.34
CA ASP A 76 4.15 -5.98 -1.32
C ASP A 76 3.48 -5.67 0.03
N MET A 77 4.13 -6.00 1.16
CA MET A 77 3.59 -5.65 2.47
C MET A 77 3.39 -4.14 2.65
N MET A 78 4.34 -3.34 2.20
CA MET A 78 4.23 -1.87 2.26
C MET A 78 3.09 -1.37 1.38
N VAL A 79 2.95 -1.88 0.16
CA VAL A 79 1.85 -1.54 -0.75
C VAL A 79 0.49 -1.91 -0.14
N ILE A 80 0.35 -3.11 0.44
CA ILE A 80 -0.87 -3.57 1.10
C ILE A 80 -1.25 -2.65 2.26
N LYS A 81 -0.29 -2.38 3.15
CA LYS A 81 -0.52 -1.53 4.33
C LYS A 81 -1.04 -0.15 3.93
N VAL A 82 -0.41 0.46 2.92
CA VAL A 82 -0.77 1.80 2.45
C VAL A 82 -2.10 1.79 1.67
N SER A 83 -2.32 0.81 0.80
CA SER A 83 -3.58 0.66 0.05
C SER A 83 -4.76 0.40 0.98
N CYS A 84 -4.59 -0.43 2.00
CA CYS A 84 -5.61 -0.74 3.00
C CYS A 84 -6.01 0.52 3.79
N SER A 85 -5.03 1.34 4.21
CA SER A 85 -5.31 2.61 4.87
C SER A 85 -6.16 3.54 4.00
N ILE A 86 -5.82 3.68 2.71
CA ILE A 86 -6.62 4.48 1.78
C ILE A 86 -8.03 3.92 1.66
N HIS A 87 -8.15 2.60 1.46
CA HIS A 87 -9.44 1.96 1.25
C HIS A 87 -10.33 2.04 2.49
N ILE A 88 -9.78 1.91 3.71
CA ILE A 88 -10.53 2.08 4.96
C ILE A 88 -11.00 3.53 5.13
N SER A 89 -10.13 4.52 4.90
CA SER A 89 -10.53 5.93 4.96
C SER A 89 -11.63 6.26 3.93
N THR A 90 -11.54 5.67 2.74
CA THR A 90 -12.55 5.85 1.68
C THR A 90 -13.83 5.08 1.98
N CYS A 91 -13.76 3.84 2.47
CA CYS A 91 -14.91 3.01 2.81
C CYS A 91 -15.66 3.52 4.05
N SER A 92 -14.98 4.08 5.05
CA SER A 92 -15.67 4.77 6.16
C SER A 92 -16.42 6.01 5.67
N PHE A 93 -15.93 6.67 4.60
CA PHE A 93 -16.58 7.82 3.98
C PHE A 93 -17.75 7.42 3.05
N TYR A 94 -17.65 6.27 2.39
CA TYR A 94 -18.65 5.70 1.48
C TYR A 94 -19.54 4.62 2.12
N LYS A 95 -19.59 4.52 3.45
CA LYS A 95 -20.62 3.72 4.09
C LYS A 95 -21.89 4.58 4.09
N PRO A 96 -22.88 4.36 3.19
CA PRO A 96 -24.14 5.07 3.30
C PRO A 96 -24.65 4.81 4.71
N ALA A 97 -25.00 5.88 5.42
CA ALA A 97 -25.63 5.80 6.73
C ALA A 97 -26.72 4.73 6.63
N ARG A 98 -26.44 3.54 7.20
CA ARG A 98 -27.38 2.43 7.25
C ARG A 98 -28.63 3.03 7.87
N LEU A 99 -29.68 3.13 7.06
CA LEU A 99 -30.98 3.71 7.38
C LEU A 99 -31.32 3.36 8.83
N LYS A 100 -31.12 4.33 9.72
CA LYS A 100 -31.69 4.24 11.06
C LYS A 100 -33.17 4.50 10.85
N THR A 101 -33.95 3.46 11.16
CA THR A 101 -35.32 3.54 11.66
C THR A 101 -36.33 4.29 10.79
N VAL A 102 -37.26 3.56 10.20
CA VAL A 102 -38.68 3.88 10.40
C VAL A 102 -39.37 2.60 10.84
N SER A 103 -40.05 2.70 11.98
CA SER A 103 -40.93 1.71 12.59
C SER A 103 -42.12 1.36 11.69
#